data_AF-A0A669PBC6-F1
#
_entry.id   AF-A0A669PBC6-F1
#
_cell.length_a   1.000
_cell.length_b   1.000
_cell.length_c   1.000
_cell.angle_alpha   90.00
_cell.angle_beta   90.00
_cell.angle_gamma   90.00
#
_symmetry.space_group_name_H-M   'P 1'
#
loop_
_entity.id
_entity.type
_entity.pdbx_description
1 polymer ?
#
loop_
_entity_poly.entity_id
_entity_poly.type
_entity_poly.pdbx_seq_one_letter_code
_entity_poly.pdbx_strand_id
1 'polypeptide(L)'
;AAAMAAPSAPRPPRPRKEPQPLVIPRNAAEEQRLRLERLMRNPEKTVPIPEKLNEWAPRPPPEFVRDVMGSSAGAGSGEFHVYRHLRRREYQRQDFMDAMAEKQRLDEEFQKKLERNKMIAEEQTAKRRRKKNEKCEIIPFLCILGKVKQKKCLPCLSEIADIMAAYLFQSA
;
A
#
# COMPACT_ATOMS: atom_id res chain seq x y z
N ALA A 1 -30.65 44.72 -7.24
CA ALA A 1 -31.86 43.90 -7.02
C ALA A 1 -31.46 42.65 -6.25
N ALA A 2 -31.84 42.54 -4.97
CA ALA A 2 -31.51 41.40 -4.13
C ALA A 2 -32.46 40.23 -4.44
N ALA A 3 -31.92 39.10 -4.90
CA ALA A 3 -32.69 37.86 -5.06
C ALA A 3 -33.01 37.28 -3.68
N MET A 4 -34.27 37.33 -3.28
CA MET A 4 -34.77 36.69 -2.06
C MET A 4 -34.75 35.17 -2.26
N ALA A 5 -34.03 34.45 -1.39
CA ALA A 5 -33.98 33.00 -1.39
C ALA A 5 -35.35 32.41 -0.97
N ALA A 6 -35.88 31.49 -1.75
CA ALA A 6 -37.13 30.79 -1.47
C ALA A 6 -37.02 29.92 -0.19
N PRO A 7 -38.10 29.77 0.61
CA PRO A 7 -38.10 28.91 1.78
C PRO A 7 -38.00 27.44 1.37
N SER A 8 -36.94 26.76 1.80
CA SER A 8 -36.72 25.33 1.56
C SER A 8 -37.74 24.48 2.32
N ALA A 9 -38.36 23.50 1.64
CA ALA A 9 -39.33 22.57 2.20
C ALA A 9 -38.80 21.79 3.44
N PRO A 10 -39.66 21.42 4.40
CA PRO A 10 -39.27 20.62 5.56
C PRO A 10 -38.76 19.24 5.10
N ARG A 11 -37.56 18.88 5.54
CA ARG A 11 -36.95 17.57 5.23
C ARG A 11 -37.85 16.45 5.78
N PRO A 12 -38.08 15.36 5.01
CA PRO A 12 -38.89 14.25 5.49
C PRO A 12 -38.32 13.68 6.81
N PRO A 13 -39.18 13.23 7.73
CA PRO A 13 -38.74 12.66 8.99
C PRO A 13 -37.88 11.43 8.72
N ARG A 14 -36.65 11.43 9.26
CA ARG A 14 -35.75 10.28 9.12
C ARG A 14 -36.41 9.07 9.76
N PRO A 15 -36.39 7.89 9.12
CA PRO A 15 -36.94 6.67 9.71
C PRO A 15 -36.28 6.44 11.08
N ARG A 16 -37.11 6.29 12.11
CA ARG A 16 -36.65 6.06 13.49
C ARG A 16 -35.92 4.72 13.52
N LYS A 17 -34.64 4.75 13.87
CA LYS A 17 -33.84 3.53 14.02
C LYS A 17 -34.33 2.80 15.26
N GLU A 18 -34.83 1.58 15.09
CA GLU A 18 -35.22 0.71 16.21
C GLU A 18 -34.06 0.62 17.22
N PRO A 19 -34.35 0.72 18.53
CA PRO A 19 -33.33 0.62 19.56
C PRO A 19 -32.74 -0.79 19.54
N GLN A 20 -31.50 -0.90 19.06
CA GLN A 20 -30.76 -2.15 19.05
C GLN A 20 -30.23 -2.44 20.47
N PRO A 21 -30.38 -3.66 20.99
CA PRO A 21 -29.76 -4.03 22.26
C PRO A 21 -28.24 -3.91 22.11
N LEU A 22 -27.61 -3.17 23.03
CA LEU A 22 -26.15 -3.04 23.11
C LEU A 22 -25.55 -4.35 23.60
N VAL A 23 -25.31 -5.29 22.68
CA VAL A 23 -24.57 -6.52 22.97
C VAL A 23 -23.08 -6.20 22.89
N ILE A 24 -22.40 -6.22 24.05
CA ILE A 24 -20.95 -6.06 24.11
C ILE A 24 -20.34 -7.41 23.69
N PRO A 25 -19.61 -7.49 22.56
CA PRO A 25 -19.01 -8.74 22.11
C PRO A 25 -17.94 -9.20 23.10
N ARG A 26 -17.94 -10.49 23.45
CA ARG A 26 -16.94 -11.12 24.33
C ARG A 26 -15.79 -11.75 23.52
N ASN A 27 -16.02 -12.02 22.23
CA ASN A 27 -15.08 -12.69 21.32
C ASN A 27 -15.08 -12.00 19.94
N ALA A 28 -13.97 -12.10 19.19
CA ALA A 28 -13.83 -11.57 17.83
C ALA A 28 -14.89 -12.14 16.86
N ALA A 29 -15.26 -13.41 17.05
CA ALA A 29 -16.33 -14.06 16.28
C ALA A 29 -17.72 -13.40 16.52
N GLU A 30 -18.00 -12.97 17.75
CA GLU A 30 -19.26 -12.30 18.09
C GLU A 30 -19.32 -10.88 17.49
N GLU A 31 -18.19 -10.17 17.45
CA GLU A 31 -18.11 -8.86 16.79
C GLU A 31 -18.40 -8.95 15.29
N GLN A 32 -17.80 -9.95 14.62
CA GLN A 32 -18.05 -10.21 13.21
C GLN A 32 -19.51 -10.60 12.95
N ARG A 33 -20.08 -11.46 13.81
CA ARG A 33 -21.50 -11.84 13.75
C ARG A 33 -22.43 -10.63 13.85
N LEU A 34 -22.21 -9.74 14.82
CA LEU A 34 -23.00 -8.52 14.99
C LEU A 34 -22.86 -7.56 13.79
N ARG A 35 -21.66 -7.44 13.21
CA ARG A 35 -21.42 -6.65 12.00
C ARG A 35 -22.12 -7.25 10.79
N LEU A 36 -22.14 -8.58 10.67
CA LEU A 36 -22.82 -9.31 9.61
C LEU A 36 -24.34 -9.18 9.73
N GLU A 37 -24.91 -9.39 10.91
CA GLU A 37 -26.35 -9.21 11.19
C GLU A 37 -26.81 -7.78 10.85
N ARG A 38 -26.00 -6.76 11.18
CA ARG A 38 -26.25 -5.36 10.80
C ARG A 38 -26.27 -5.16 9.28
N LEU A 39 -25.43 -5.87 8.54
CA LEU A 39 -25.32 -5.78 7.08
C LEU A 39 -26.48 -6.49 6.39
N MET A 40 -26.83 -7.69 6.85
CA MET A 40 -27.93 -8.50 6.32
C MET A 40 -29.31 -7.91 6.58
N ARG A 41 -29.45 -7.00 7.56
CA ARG A 41 -30.71 -6.28 7.82
C ARG A 41 -31.14 -5.39 6.64
N ASN A 42 -30.23 -4.96 5.77
CA ASN A 42 -30.54 -4.19 4.57
C ASN A 42 -29.68 -4.67 3.38
N PRO A 43 -30.08 -5.77 2.70
CA PRO A 43 -29.26 -6.37 1.64
C PRO A 43 -29.19 -5.52 0.36
N GLU A 44 -30.15 -4.63 0.13
CA GLU A 44 -30.18 -3.76 -1.07
C GLU A 44 -29.21 -2.57 -0.98
N LYS A 45 -28.71 -2.24 0.22
CA LYS A 45 -27.81 -1.10 0.40
C LYS A 45 -26.38 -1.49 0.04
N THR A 46 -25.79 -0.82 -0.95
CA THR A 46 -24.38 -1.01 -1.30
C THR A 46 -23.47 -0.70 -0.12
N VAL A 47 -22.48 -1.56 0.10
CA VAL A 47 -21.51 -1.41 1.19
C VAL A 47 -20.44 -0.41 0.76
N PRO A 48 -20.23 0.70 1.50
CA PRO A 48 -19.12 1.60 1.22
C PRO A 48 -17.83 0.90 1.65
N ILE A 49 -17.11 0.34 0.69
CA ILE A 49 -15.72 -0.09 0.89
C ILE A 49 -14.89 1.19 0.90
N PRO A 50 -14.17 1.50 2.01
CA PRO A 50 -13.30 2.66 2.02
C PRO A 50 -12.27 2.52 0.90
N GLU A 51 -12.25 3.50 0.00
CA GLU A 51 -11.15 3.65 -0.94
C GLU A 51 -9.87 4.00 -0.18
N LYS A 52 -8.72 3.92 -0.86
CA LYS A 52 -7.41 4.23 -0.27
C LYS A 52 -7.51 5.57 0.47
N LEU A 53 -7.11 5.57 1.74
CA LEU A 53 -7.10 6.79 2.54
C LEU A 53 -6.22 7.82 1.84
N ASN A 54 -6.79 8.97 1.50
CA ASN A 54 -6.02 10.06 0.95
C ASN A 54 -5.07 10.58 2.04
N GLU A 55 -3.78 10.67 1.70
CA GLU A 55 -2.80 11.28 2.59
C GLU A 55 -3.17 12.76 2.78
N TRP A 56 -3.02 13.27 4.00
CA TRP A 56 -3.32 14.68 4.25
C TRP A 56 -2.35 15.53 3.42
N ALA A 57 -2.90 16.40 2.56
CA ALA A 57 -2.12 17.32 1.74
C ALA A 57 -2.41 18.76 2.16
N PRO A 58 -1.39 19.64 2.18
CA PRO A 58 -1.59 21.06 2.41
C PRO A 58 -2.54 21.62 1.34
N ARG A 59 -3.49 22.45 1.77
CA ARG A 59 -4.45 23.08 0.86
C ARG A 59 -3.70 24.03 -0.09
N PRO A 60 -4.02 24.04 -1.39
CA PRO A 60 -3.40 24.99 -2.30
C PRO A 60 -3.71 26.42 -1.84
N PRO A 61 -2.75 27.35 -1.96
CA PRO A 61 -2.98 28.75 -1.64
C PRO A 61 -4.09 29.31 -2.55
N PRO A 62 -4.99 30.18 -2.04
CA PRO A 62 -5.99 30.84 -2.88
C PRO A 62 -5.33 31.73 -3.94
N GLU A 63 -5.78 31.64 -5.19
CA GLU A 63 -5.24 32.41 -6.33
C GLU A 63 -5.37 33.93 -6.14
N PHE A 64 -6.51 34.40 -5.63
CA PHE A 64 -6.78 35.83 -5.42
C PHE A 64 -7.20 36.09 -3.99
N VAL A 65 -6.40 36.89 -3.30
CA VAL A 65 -6.77 37.50 -2.01
C VAL A 65 -7.45 38.82 -2.32
N ARG A 66 -8.74 38.92 -2.00
CA ARG A 66 -9.57 40.11 -2.30
C ARG A 66 -9.45 41.20 -1.25
N ASP A 67 -9.07 40.82 -0.04
CA ASP A 67 -9.11 41.66 1.16
C ASP A 67 -7.76 42.34 1.44
N VAL A 68 -6.94 42.54 0.40
CA VAL A 68 -5.62 43.17 0.55
C VAL A 68 -5.82 44.67 0.75
N MET A 69 -5.48 45.16 1.93
CA MET A 69 -5.44 46.59 2.22
C MET A 69 -4.17 47.23 1.64
N GLY A 70 -4.22 48.52 1.30
CA GLY A 70 -3.12 49.22 0.61
C GLY A 70 -1.79 49.15 1.35
N SER A 71 -0.67 49.15 0.61
CA SER A 71 0.68 48.91 1.14
C SER A 71 1.17 49.93 2.17
N SER A 72 0.58 51.14 2.21
CA SER A 72 0.87 52.19 3.18
C SER A 72 -0.13 52.26 4.34
N ALA A 73 -1.14 51.38 4.37
CA ALA A 73 -2.10 51.33 5.46
C ALA A 73 -1.45 50.80 6.75
N GLY A 74 -1.85 51.34 7.91
CA GLY A 74 -1.35 50.89 9.21
C GLY A 74 -1.82 49.48 9.58
N ALA A 75 -1.24 48.91 10.63
CA ALA A 75 -1.63 47.60 11.14
C ALA A 75 -3.07 47.63 11.71
N GLY A 76 -3.98 46.91 11.04
CA GLY A 76 -5.36 46.73 11.52
C GLY A 76 -5.45 45.73 12.68
N SER A 77 -6.55 45.75 13.43
CA SER A 77 -6.79 44.83 14.56
C SER A 77 -6.86 43.35 14.15
N GLY A 78 -7.23 43.06 12.90
CA GLY A 78 -7.31 41.71 12.35
C GLY A 78 -5.99 41.16 11.82
N GLU A 79 -4.97 42.01 11.60
CA GLU A 79 -3.73 41.62 10.92
C GLU A 79 -2.96 40.56 11.70
N PHE A 80 -3.00 40.62 13.03
CA PHE A 80 -2.40 39.61 13.90
C PHE A 80 -2.98 38.20 13.66
N HIS A 81 -4.30 38.10 13.47
CA HIS A 81 -4.93 36.81 13.22
C HIS A 81 -4.65 36.29 11.81
N VAL A 82 -4.54 37.20 10.82
CA VAL A 82 -4.10 36.86 9.47
C VAL A 82 -2.71 36.22 9.51
N TYR A 83 -1.73 36.86 10.17
CA TYR A 83 -0.39 36.30 10.35
C TYR A 83 -0.41 34.95 11.10
N ARG A 84 -1.19 34.82 12.18
CA ARG A 84 -1.31 33.57 12.94
C ARG A 84 -1.80 32.41 12.07
N HIS A 85 -2.82 32.64 11.22
CA HIS A 85 -3.34 31.62 10.31
C HIS A 85 -2.38 31.31 9.17
N LEU A 86 -1.72 32.33 8.60
CA LEU A 86 -0.73 32.17 7.54
C LEU A 86 0.48 31.37 8.04
N ARG A 87 1.05 31.73 9.20
CA ARG A 87 2.19 31.03 9.80
C ARG A 87 1.87 29.56 10.09
N ARG A 88 0.68 29.27 10.63
CA ARG A 88 0.25 27.89 10.86
C ARG A 88 0.14 27.10 9.55
N ARG A 89 -0.46 27.69 8.52
CA ARG A 89 -0.57 27.07 7.19
C ARG A 89 0.80 26.79 6.59
N GLU A 90 1.72 27.72 6.73
CA GLU A 90 3.07 27.61 6.18
C GLU A 90 3.91 26.55 6.91
N TYR A 91 3.84 26.48 8.24
CA TYR A 91 4.51 25.41 8.99
C TYR A 91 3.96 24.04 8.64
N GLN A 92 2.63 23.90 8.55
CA GLN A 92 2.02 22.65 8.10
C GLN A 92 2.46 22.26 6.68
N ARG A 93 2.66 23.24 5.78
CA ARG A 93 3.17 23.01 4.44
C ARG A 93 4.63 22.56 4.48
N GLN A 94 5.47 23.24 5.26
CA GLN A 94 6.90 22.93 5.39
C GLN A 94 7.11 21.54 6.00
N ASP A 95 6.44 21.25 7.13
CA ASP A 95 6.49 19.95 7.81
C ASP A 95 6.07 18.80 6.87
N PHE A 96 5.05 19.03 6.03
CA PHE A 96 4.62 18.06 5.03
C PHE A 96 5.66 17.82 3.94
N MET A 97 6.29 18.88 3.42
CA MET A 97 7.34 18.75 2.41
C MET A 97 8.54 17.99 2.97
N ASP A 98 8.95 18.31 4.20
CA ASP A 98 10.08 17.68 4.87
C ASP A 98 9.78 16.19 5.17
N ALA A 99 8.58 15.88 5.68
CA ALA A 99 8.15 14.50 5.94
C ALA A 99 8.04 13.66 4.65
N MET A 100 7.52 14.24 3.57
CA MET A 100 7.43 13.55 2.27
C MET A 100 8.80 13.30 1.66
N ALA A 101 9.72 14.26 1.74
CA ALA A 101 11.09 14.10 1.27
C ALA A 101 11.80 12.98 2.04
N GLU A 102 11.67 12.95 3.38
CA GLU A 102 12.27 11.91 4.20
C GLU A 102 11.69 10.52 3.90
N LYS A 103 10.36 10.41 3.79
CA LYS A 103 9.69 9.15 3.40
C LYS A 103 10.21 8.64 2.05
N GLN A 104 10.29 9.51 1.04
CA GLN A 104 10.80 9.14 -0.28
C GLN A 104 12.25 8.65 -0.23
N ARG A 105 13.12 9.34 0.52
CA ARG A 105 14.51 8.93 0.69
C ARG A 105 14.63 7.55 1.33
N LEU A 106 13.89 7.30 2.41
CA LEU A 106 13.90 6.02 3.10
C LEU A 106 13.34 4.89 2.22
N ASP A 107 12.27 5.16 1.47
CA ASP A 107 11.67 4.19 0.55
C ASP A 107 12.64 3.83 -0.58
N GLU A 108 13.33 4.81 -1.17
CA GLU A 108 14.35 4.57 -2.18
C GLU A 108 15.54 3.76 -1.64
N GLU A 109 16.03 4.10 -0.45
CA GLU A 109 17.13 3.36 0.19
C GLU A 109 16.73 1.92 0.49
N PHE A 110 15.49 1.71 0.95
CA PHE A 110 14.93 0.40 1.20
C PHE A 110 14.80 -0.43 -0.09
N GLN A 111 14.26 0.17 -1.17
CA GLN A 111 14.15 -0.50 -2.47
C GLN A 111 15.53 -0.88 -3.03
N LYS A 112 16.49 0.06 -3.02
CA LYS A 112 17.87 -0.21 -3.43
C LYS A 112 18.49 -1.35 -2.60
N LYS A 113 18.20 -1.43 -1.29
CA LYS A 113 18.68 -2.53 -0.44
C LYS A 113 18.04 -3.87 -0.80
N LEU A 114 16.73 -3.89 -1.06
CA LEU A 114 16.03 -5.10 -1.51
C LEU A 114 16.58 -5.62 -2.84
N GLU A 115 16.79 -4.73 -3.81
CA GLU A 115 17.35 -5.09 -5.12
C GLU A 115 18.76 -5.66 -5.00
N ARG A 116 19.64 -5.01 -4.23
CA ARG A 116 21.00 -5.55 -3.96
C ARG A 116 20.94 -6.94 -3.34
N ASN A 117 20.06 -7.15 -2.35
CA ASN A 117 19.93 -8.45 -1.70
C ASN A 117 19.41 -9.53 -2.66
N LYS A 118 18.46 -9.19 -3.54
CA LYS A 118 17.97 -10.09 -4.60
C LYS A 118 19.08 -10.46 -5.57
N MET A 119 19.84 -9.47 -6.07
CA MET A 119 20.97 -9.70 -6.97
C MET A 119 22.05 -10.60 -6.35
N ILE A 120 22.41 -10.37 -5.08
CA ILE A 120 23.38 -11.20 -4.37
C ILE A 120 22.84 -12.63 -4.21
N ALA A 121 21.57 -12.79 -3.83
CA ALA A 121 20.96 -14.11 -3.70
C ALA A 121 20.91 -14.87 -5.04
N GLU A 122 20.59 -14.17 -6.13
CA GLU A 122 20.57 -14.72 -7.49
C GLU A 122 21.97 -15.09 -7.96
N GLU A 123 22.99 -14.26 -7.73
CA GLU A 123 24.38 -14.55 -8.09
C GLU A 123 24.90 -15.80 -7.35
N GLN A 124 24.64 -15.89 -6.04
CA GLN A 124 25.02 -17.06 -5.24
C GLN A 124 24.28 -18.31 -5.70
N THR A 125 22.99 -18.19 -5.99
CA THR A 125 22.16 -19.30 -6.49
C THR A 125 22.63 -19.73 -7.88
N ALA A 126 22.92 -18.81 -8.79
CA ALA A 126 23.44 -19.08 -10.12
C ALA A 126 24.82 -19.76 -10.07
N LYS A 127 25.72 -19.30 -9.19
CA LYS A 127 27.03 -19.94 -8.99
C LYS A 127 26.88 -21.37 -8.46
N ARG A 128 25.98 -21.61 -7.51
CA ARG A 128 25.66 -22.96 -7.02
C ARG A 128 25.05 -23.83 -8.12
N ARG A 129 24.15 -23.26 -8.93
CA ARG A 129 23.50 -23.93 -10.07
C ARG A 129 24.51 -24.33 -11.14
N ARG A 130 25.42 -23.43 -11.55
CA ARG A 130 26.51 -23.72 -12.50
C ARG A 130 27.39 -24.87 -12.02
N LYS A 131 27.88 -24.81 -10.77
CA LYS A 131 28.67 -25.89 -10.17
C LYS A 131 27.90 -27.22 -10.11
N LYS A 132 26.59 -27.17 -9.86
CA LYS A 132 25.74 -28.37 -9.87
C LYS A 132 25.63 -28.93 -11.28
N ASN A 133 25.38 -28.09 -12.28
CA ASN A 133 25.28 -28.49 -13.69
C ASN A 133 26.59 -29.12 -14.19
N GLU A 134 27.73 -28.44 -14.01
CA GLU A 134 29.06 -28.98 -14.39
C GLU A 134 29.32 -30.34 -13.71
N LYS A 135 28.97 -30.46 -12.42
CA LYS A 135 29.08 -31.72 -11.69
C LYS A 135 28.15 -32.79 -12.26
N CYS A 136 26.92 -32.42 -12.63
CA CYS A 136 25.94 -33.34 -13.22
C CYS A 136 26.31 -33.75 -14.66
N GLU A 137 27.05 -32.94 -15.40
CA GLU A 137 27.60 -33.30 -16.72
C GLU A 137 28.75 -34.31 -16.59
N ILE A 138 29.67 -34.11 -15.63
CA ILE A 138 30.89 -34.92 -15.51
C ILE A 138 30.64 -36.25 -14.77
N ILE A 139 29.81 -36.26 -13.73
CA ILE A 139 29.62 -37.45 -12.86
C ILE A 139 29.09 -38.69 -13.61
N PRO A 140 28.10 -38.59 -14.52
CA PRO A 140 27.63 -39.75 -15.28
C PRO A 140 28.74 -40.40 -16.10
N PHE A 141 29.59 -39.61 -16.76
CA PHE A 141 30.73 -40.11 -17.53
C PHE A 141 31.75 -40.83 -16.63
N LEU A 142 32.08 -40.25 -15.46
CA LEU A 142 32.95 -40.91 -14.47
C LEU A 142 32.34 -42.18 -13.86
N CYS A 143 31.00 -42.25 -13.78
CA CYS A 143 30.24 -43.42 -13.35
C CYS A 143 30.38 -44.57 -14.37
N ILE A 144 30.27 -44.26 -15.67
CA ILE A 144 30.46 -45.22 -16.78
C ILE A 144 31.90 -45.75 -16.78
N LEU A 145 32.89 -44.88 -16.54
CA LEU A 145 34.30 -45.27 -16.45
C LEU A 145 34.66 -46.01 -15.14
N GLY A 146 33.71 -46.26 -14.24
CA GLY A 146 33.92 -46.99 -12.97
C GLY A 146 34.73 -46.22 -11.91
N LYS A 147 35.06 -44.95 -12.14
CA LYS A 147 35.90 -44.12 -11.24
C LYS A 147 35.12 -43.56 -10.05
N VAL A 148 33.79 -43.58 -10.10
CA VAL A 148 32.91 -43.03 -9.04
C VAL A 148 31.81 -44.04 -8.69
N LYS A 149 31.52 -44.22 -7.39
CA LYS A 149 30.46 -45.12 -6.92
C LYS A 149 29.07 -44.65 -7.40
N GLN A 150 28.25 -45.59 -7.89
CA GLN A 150 26.90 -45.32 -8.45
C GLN A 150 25.98 -44.49 -7.54
N LYS A 151 26.10 -44.63 -6.20
CA LYS A 151 25.31 -43.84 -5.24
C LYS A 151 25.50 -42.32 -5.37
N LYS A 152 26.65 -41.86 -5.90
CA LYS A 152 26.93 -40.44 -6.15
C LYS A 152 26.37 -39.93 -7.49
N CYS A 153 25.88 -40.82 -8.35
CA CYS A 153 25.33 -40.51 -9.68
C CYS A 153 23.80 -40.27 -9.64
N LEU A 154 23.11 -40.78 -8.60
CA LEU A 154 21.65 -40.64 -8.38
C LEU A 154 21.12 -39.19 -8.35
N PRO A 155 21.78 -38.19 -7.71
CA PRO A 155 21.25 -36.83 -7.62
C PRO A 155 21.24 -36.08 -8.97
N CYS A 156 22.07 -36.52 -9.92
CA CYS A 156 22.17 -35.93 -11.26
C CYS A 156 21.11 -36.52 -12.21
N LEU A 157 20.78 -37.80 -12.03
CA LEU A 157 19.77 -38.51 -12.81
C LEU A 157 18.34 -38.05 -12.48
N SER A 158 18.05 -37.71 -11.23
CA SER A 158 16.74 -37.14 -10.85
C SER A 158 16.51 -35.77 -11.50
N GLU A 159 17.54 -34.93 -11.62
CA GLU A 159 17.40 -33.63 -12.29
C GLU A 159 17.23 -33.74 -13.80
N ILE A 160 17.90 -34.71 -14.46
CA ILE A 160 17.67 -34.97 -15.89
C ILE A 160 16.22 -35.44 -16.11
N ALA A 161 15.69 -36.28 -15.23
CA ALA A 161 14.29 -36.72 -15.28
C ALA A 161 13.32 -35.55 -15.07
N ASP A 162 13.60 -34.64 -14.13
CA ASP A 162 12.78 -33.43 -13.89
C ASP A 162 12.83 -32.46 -15.08
N ILE A 163 13.98 -32.28 -15.73
CA ILE A 163 14.13 -31.46 -16.95
C ILE A 163 13.37 -32.08 -18.12
N MET A 164 13.47 -33.40 -18.31
CA MET A 164 12.71 -34.09 -19.36
C MET A 164 11.20 -34.05 -19.10
N ALA A 165 10.78 -34.16 -17.84
CA ALA A 165 9.37 -34.02 -17.45
C ALA A 165 8.83 -32.60 -17.71
N ALA A 166 9.62 -31.55 -17.42
CA ALA A 166 9.24 -30.18 -17.72
C ALA A 166 9.12 -29.92 -19.24
N TYR A 167 10.03 -30.47 -20.06
CA TYR A 167 9.97 -30.35 -21.52
C TYR A 167 8.75 -31.08 -22.11
N LEU A 168 8.42 -32.26 -21.59
CA LEU A 168 7.23 -33.02 -21.97
C LEU A 168 5.93 -32.29 -21.56
N PHE A 169 5.91 -31.65 -20.39
CA PHE A 169 4.76 -30.87 -19.92
C PHE A 169 4.55 -29.57 -20.71
N GLN A 170 5.62 -28.94 -21.22
CA GLN A 170 5.53 -27.77 -22.09
C GLN A 170 5.16 -28.10 -23.54
N SER A 171 5.26 -29.37 -23.94
CA SER A 171 4.95 -29.85 -25.30
C SER A 171 3.58 -30.51 -25.43
N ALA A 172 2.79 -30.54 -24.34
CA ALA A 172 1.44 -31.07 -24.26
C ALA A 172 0.42 -29.94 -24.06
#